data_AF-A0A1Y6BI03-F1
#
_entry.id   AF-A0A1Y6BI03-F1
#
_cell.length_a   1.000
_cell.length_b   1.000
_cell.length_c   1.000
_cell.angle_alpha   90.00
_cell.angle_beta   90.00
_cell.angle_gamma   90.00
#
_symmetry.space_group_name_H-M   'P 1'
#
loop_
_entity.id
_entity.type
_entity.pdbx_description
1 polymer ?
#
loop_
_entity_poly.entity_id
_entity_poly.type
_entity_poly.pdbx_seq_one_letter_code
_entity_poly.pdbx_strand_id
1 'polypeptide(L)'
;MSENNFKNSIGKPLAGTGLVALWLSAFFVPIVEISTCTQGSEDAWLGSLFVFFPVSLVAVGLAFLGTGAPTRIKWLSLPLFGLLPWAAYIAGKYILGTTLGGNHLCALSTGELGFNSYPSSWWAPFWGPMQLIFVAVTAWCLIRYWWPSSNC
;
A
#
# COMPACT_ATOMS: atom_id res chain seq x y z
N MET A 1 32.41 11.70 -3.86
CA MET A 1 31.93 11.41 -2.48
C MET A 1 32.05 9.90 -2.26
N SER A 2 32.69 9.43 -1.19
CA SER A 2 32.79 7.99 -0.91
C SER A 2 31.40 7.39 -0.69
N GLU A 3 31.15 6.16 -1.17
CA GLU A 3 29.87 5.44 -1.05
C GLU A 3 29.35 5.40 0.41
N ASN A 4 30.27 5.28 1.36
CA ASN A 4 29.98 5.26 2.79
C ASN A 4 29.49 6.62 3.31
N ASN A 5 29.95 7.73 2.72
CA ASN A 5 29.48 9.08 3.07
C ASN A 5 28.08 9.36 2.49
N PHE A 6 27.77 8.85 1.29
CA PHE A 6 26.44 8.98 0.70
C PHE A 6 25.38 8.19 1.48
N LYS A 7 25.66 6.91 1.80
CA LYS A 7 24.75 6.06 2.60
C LYS A 7 24.48 6.64 3.98
N ASN A 8 25.50 7.19 4.66
CA ASN A 8 25.35 7.73 6.00
C ASN A 8 24.69 9.11 6.06
N SER A 9 24.97 10.01 5.10
CA SER A 9 24.46 11.39 5.14
C SER A 9 23.11 11.59 4.46
N ILE A 10 22.80 10.81 3.41
CA ILE A 10 21.62 11.04 2.55
C ILE A 10 20.73 9.80 2.50
N GLY A 11 21.31 8.59 2.39
CA GLY A 11 20.55 7.35 2.28
C GLY A 11 19.68 7.06 3.51
N LYS A 12 20.22 7.24 4.72
CA LYS A 12 19.50 7.03 6.00
C LYS A 12 18.25 7.91 6.17
N PRO A 13 18.32 9.25 6.07
CA PRO A 13 17.13 10.08 6.24
C PRO A 13 16.09 9.82 5.16
N LEU A 14 16.49 9.66 3.90
CA LEU A 14 15.57 9.35 2.80
C LEU A 14 14.85 8.01 3.01
N ALA A 15 15.56 7.00 3.49
CA ALA A 15 14.96 5.71 3.80
C ALA A 15 13.98 5.77 4.98
N GLY A 16 14.28 6.59 5.99
CA GLY A 16 13.33 6.89 7.07
C GLY A 16 12.06 7.55 6.54
N THR A 17 12.19 8.55 5.67
CA THR A 17 11.05 9.19 4.98
C THR A 17 10.26 8.19 4.15
N GLY A 18 10.94 7.31 3.40
CA GLY A 18 10.30 6.24 2.62
C GLY A 18 9.48 5.30 3.49
N LEU A 19 10.01 4.87 4.64
CA LEU A 19 9.27 4.02 5.59
C LEU A 19 8.03 4.71 6.16
N VAL A 20 8.14 5.99 6.55
CA VAL A 20 6.97 6.74 7.04
C VAL A 20 5.92 6.93 5.94
N ALA A 21 6.35 7.23 4.71
CA ALA A 21 5.43 7.33 3.57
C ALA A 21 4.77 5.99 3.24
N LEU A 22 5.47 4.87 3.43
CA LEU A 22 4.89 3.53 3.33
C LEU A 22 3.84 3.27 4.41
N TRP A 23 4.01 3.77 5.63
CA TRP A 23 2.97 3.66 6.67
C TRP A 23 1.68 4.31 6.22
N LEU A 24 1.79 5.57 5.76
CA LEU A 24 0.65 6.35 5.30
C LEU A 24 -0.02 5.66 4.10
N SER A 25 0.77 5.14 3.17
CA SER A 25 0.26 4.43 1.99
C SER A 25 -0.46 3.14 2.37
N ALA A 26 0.12 2.33 3.27
CA ALA A 26 -0.48 1.08 3.74
C ALA A 26 -1.75 1.33 4.58
N PHE A 27 -1.78 2.41 5.35
CA PHE A 27 -2.95 2.82 6.12
C PHE A 27 -4.08 3.39 5.26
N PHE A 28 -3.76 3.96 4.10
CA PHE A 28 -4.77 4.51 3.20
C PHE A 28 -5.68 3.43 2.59
N VAL A 29 -5.15 2.23 2.33
CA VAL A 29 -5.91 1.10 1.77
C VAL A 29 -7.17 0.76 2.59
N PRO A 30 -7.08 0.49 3.92
CA PRO A 30 -8.27 0.24 4.73
C PRO A 30 -9.13 1.50 4.96
N ILE A 31 -8.55 2.70 4.98
CA ILE A 31 -9.33 3.94 5.15
C ILE A 31 -10.32 4.17 4.00
N VAL A 32 -9.98 3.74 2.78
CA VAL A 32 -10.90 3.86 1.63
C VAL A 32 -12.24 3.18 1.92
N GLU A 33 -12.27 2.10 2.71
CA GLU A 33 -13.52 1.42 3.08
C GLU A 33 -14.39 2.21 4.07
N ILE A 34 -13.79 3.12 4.84
CA ILE A 34 -14.49 3.98 5.82
C ILE A 34 -14.99 5.27 5.15
N SER A 35 -14.65 5.48 3.87
CA SER A 35 -15.13 6.63 3.11
C SER A 35 -16.61 6.48 2.73
N THR A 36 -17.30 7.62 2.56
CA THR A 36 -18.74 7.63 2.30
C THR A 36 -19.05 7.23 0.86
N CYS A 37 -19.88 6.20 0.69
CA CYS A 37 -20.48 5.82 -0.60
C CYS A 37 -21.75 6.64 -0.87
N THR A 38 -21.59 7.93 -1.12
CA THR A 38 -22.73 8.78 -1.51
C THR A 38 -23.04 8.54 -2.98
N GLN A 39 -24.26 8.04 -3.28
CA GLN A 39 -24.75 7.79 -4.65
C GLN A 39 -23.89 6.83 -5.50
N GLY A 40 -23.16 5.91 -4.86
CA GLY A 40 -22.29 4.96 -5.59
C GLY A 40 -20.99 5.59 -6.11
N SER A 41 -20.57 6.75 -5.61
CA SER A 41 -19.27 7.33 -5.98
C SER A 41 -18.11 6.38 -5.61
N GLU A 42 -17.22 6.17 -6.57
CA GLU A 42 -16.01 5.36 -6.44
C GLU A 42 -14.74 6.22 -6.28
N ASP A 43 -14.88 7.51 -5.99
CA ASP A 43 -13.80 8.51 -6.01
C ASP A 43 -12.65 8.18 -5.03
N ALA A 44 -12.97 7.62 -3.86
CA ALA A 44 -11.97 7.25 -2.87
C ALA A 44 -11.05 6.13 -3.38
N TRP A 45 -11.61 5.11 -4.03
CA TRP A 45 -10.86 4.04 -4.66
C TRP A 45 -10.05 4.57 -5.85
N LEU A 46 -10.64 5.44 -6.67
CA LEU A 46 -9.94 6.08 -7.79
C LEU A 46 -8.75 6.91 -7.30
N GLY A 47 -8.95 7.76 -6.30
CA GLY A 47 -7.91 8.59 -5.70
C GLY A 47 -6.78 7.75 -5.10
N SER A 48 -7.10 6.64 -4.43
CA SER A 48 -6.08 5.72 -3.93
C SER A 48 -5.23 5.09 -5.04
N LEU A 49 -5.80 4.87 -6.22
CA LEU A 49 -5.12 4.24 -7.36
C LEU A 49 -4.27 5.22 -8.17
N PHE A 50 -4.76 6.45 -8.35
CA PHE A 50 -4.07 7.45 -9.20
C PHE A 50 -3.20 8.43 -8.43
N VAL A 51 -3.47 8.67 -7.14
CA VAL A 51 -2.70 9.61 -6.31
C VAL A 51 -1.80 8.85 -5.35
N PHE A 52 -2.36 7.94 -4.56
CA PHE A 52 -1.59 7.29 -3.49
C PHE A 52 -0.69 6.17 -4.00
N PHE A 53 -1.11 5.42 -5.02
CA PHE A 53 -0.28 4.35 -5.57
C PHE A 53 1.06 4.86 -6.15
N PRO A 54 1.14 5.92 -6.98
CA PRO A 54 2.43 6.47 -7.41
C PRO A 54 3.32 6.95 -6.25
N VAL A 55 2.73 7.60 -5.24
CA VAL A 55 3.46 8.02 -4.03
C VAL A 55 4.04 6.81 -3.30
N SER A 56 3.28 5.72 -3.23
CA SER A 56 3.72 4.48 -2.59
C SER A 56 4.90 3.84 -3.32
N LEU A 57 4.94 3.90 -4.67
CA LEU A 57 6.07 3.41 -5.46
C LEU A 57 7.35 4.21 -5.18
N VAL A 58 7.24 5.54 -5.10
CA VAL A 58 8.37 6.40 -4.73
C VAL A 58 8.83 6.09 -3.30
N ALA A 59 7.89 5.90 -2.36
CA ALA A 59 8.18 5.56 -0.98
C ALA A 59 8.91 4.21 -0.85
N VAL A 60 8.49 3.20 -1.60
CA VAL A 60 9.20 1.90 -1.72
C VAL A 60 10.63 2.12 -2.21
N GLY A 61 10.83 2.88 -3.28
CA GLY A 61 12.16 3.19 -3.83
C GLY A 61 13.07 3.87 -2.81
N LEU A 62 12.53 4.85 -2.06
CA LEU A 62 13.26 5.52 -0.99
C LEU A 62 13.59 4.57 0.17
N ALA A 63 12.65 3.72 0.57
CA ALA A 63 12.87 2.72 1.61
C ALA A 63 13.96 1.72 1.20
N PHE A 64 14.03 1.31 -0.07
CA PHE A 64 15.10 0.42 -0.52
C PHE A 64 16.51 0.99 -0.33
N LEU A 65 16.69 2.32 -0.38
CA LEU A 65 17.99 2.97 -0.14
C LEU A 65 18.54 2.74 1.28
N GLY A 66 17.69 2.38 2.24
CA GLY A 66 18.06 2.07 3.62
C GLY A 66 18.15 0.58 3.94
N THR A 67 17.97 -0.30 2.95
CA THR A 67 18.18 -1.73 3.17
C THR A 67 19.66 -1.99 3.53
N GLY A 68 19.90 -2.68 4.64
CA GLY A 68 21.25 -2.86 5.22
C GLY A 68 21.74 -1.73 6.14
N ALA A 69 20.93 -0.69 6.38
CA ALA A 69 21.24 0.38 7.33
C ALA A 69 21.18 -0.09 8.81
N PRO A 70 21.85 0.61 9.76
CA PRO A 70 21.92 0.21 11.16
C PRO A 70 20.56 0.09 11.85
N THR A 71 20.54 -0.68 12.94
CA THR A 71 19.39 -1.18 13.70
C THR A 71 18.30 -0.17 14.02
N ARG A 72 18.59 1.13 14.16
CA ARG A 72 17.58 2.14 14.57
C ARG A 72 16.50 2.41 13.52
N ILE A 73 16.84 2.42 12.22
CA ILE A 73 15.85 2.72 11.16
C ILE A 73 14.88 1.55 10.96
N LYS A 74 15.31 0.32 11.26
CA LYS A 74 14.47 -0.89 11.18
C LYS A 74 13.21 -0.79 12.04
N TRP A 75 13.29 -0.11 13.19
CA TRP A 75 12.14 0.11 14.08
C TRP A 75 11.05 0.99 13.46
N LEU A 76 11.42 1.88 12.54
CA LEU A 76 10.47 2.65 11.73
C LEU A 76 9.73 1.79 10.71
N SER A 77 9.92 0.48 10.67
CA SER A 77 9.15 -0.41 9.82
C SER A 77 8.10 -1.22 10.59
N LEU A 78 8.10 -1.13 11.93
CA LEU A 78 7.22 -1.94 12.79
C LEU A 78 5.72 -1.78 12.51
N PRO A 79 5.16 -0.56 12.36
CA PRO A 79 3.74 -0.41 12.09
C PRO A 79 3.26 -1.16 10.83
N LEU A 80 4.15 -1.36 9.85
CA LEU A 80 3.82 -2.09 8.64
C LEU A 80 3.51 -3.57 8.89
N PHE A 81 4.03 -4.19 9.96
CA PHE A 81 3.64 -5.57 10.30
C PHE A 81 2.17 -5.71 10.68
N GLY A 82 1.55 -4.66 11.22
CA GLY A 82 0.11 -4.62 11.50
C GLY A 82 -0.69 -4.12 10.31
N LEU A 83 -0.20 -3.08 9.63
CA LEU A 83 -0.90 -2.44 8.52
C LEU A 83 -0.97 -3.33 7.28
N LEU A 84 0.08 -4.08 6.95
CA LEU A 84 0.11 -4.90 5.73
C LEU A 84 -0.89 -6.07 5.77
N PRO A 85 -1.03 -6.86 6.85
CA PRO A 85 -2.09 -7.86 6.94
C PRO A 85 -3.49 -7.27 6.81
N TRP A 86 -3.73 -6.09 7.41
CA TRP A 86 -5.03 -5.41 7.28
C TRP A 86 -5.29 -4.96 5.83
N ALA A 87 -4.31 -4.29 5.21
CA ALA A 87 -4.39 -3.91 3.80
C ALA A 87 -4.56 -5.12 2.87
N ALA A 88 -3.87 -6.23 3.15
CA ALA A 88 -4.01 -7.49 2.40
C ALA A 88 -5.42 -8.07 2.51
N TYR A 89 -5.99 -8.08 3.71
CA TYR A 89 -7.35 -8.54 3.95
C TYR A 89 -8.37 -7.72 3.13
N ILE A 90 -8.24 -6.39 3.15
CA ILE A 90 -9.08 -5.50 2.35
C ILE A 90 -8.87 -5.75 0.85
N ALA A 91 -7.63 -5.76 0.37
CA ALA A 91 -7.35 -6.04 -1.04
C ALA A 91 -7.95 -7.39 -1.48
N GLY A 92 -7.83 -8.43 -0.66
CA GLY A 92 -8.42 -9.75 -0.91
C GLY A 92 -9.95 -9.71 -1.00
N LYS A 93 -10.63 -9.03 -0.07
CA LYS A 93 -12.09 -8.81 -0.11
C LYS A 93 -12.52 -8.21 -1.45
N TYR A 94 -11.82 -7.17 -1.92
CA TYR A 94 -12.17 -6.49 -3.17
C TYR A 94 -11.79 -7.28 -4.43
N ILE A 95 -10.74 -8.10 -4.40
CA ILE A 95 -10.44 -9.04 -5.49
C ILE A 95 -11.58 -10.05 -5.66
N LEU A 96 -11.99 -10.69 -4.57
CA LEU A 96 -13.06 -11.69 -4.61
C LEU A 96 -14.40 -11.05 -5.01
N GLY A 97 -14.72 -9.89 -4.45
CA GLY A 97 -15.99 -9.22 -4.66
C GLY A 97 -16.12 -8.50 -6.00
N THR A 98 -15.12 -7.73 -6.39
CA THR A 98 -15.17 -6.81 -7.55
C THR A 98 -14.55 -7.48 -8.77
N THR A 99 -13.31 -7.97 -8.65
CA THR A 99 -12.56 -8.53 -9.79
C THR A 99 -13.16 -9.85 -10.27
N LEU A 100 -13.50 -10.75 -9.34
CA LEU A 100 -14.08 -12.06 -9.67
C LEU A 100 -15.61 -12.06 -9.63
N GLY A 101 -16.19 -11.36 -8.65
CA GLY A 101 -17.64 -11.33 -8.45
C GLY A 101 -18.39 -10.26 -9.27
N GLY A 102 -17.69 -9.29 -9.85
CA GLY A 102 -18.30 -8.22 -10.64
C GLY A 102 -19.17 -7.24 -9.83
N ASN A 103 -19.10 -7.27 -8.49
CA ASN A 103 -19.88 -6.36 -7.66
C ASN A 103 -19.33 -4.93 -7.72
N HIS A 104 -20.21 -3.96 -7.48
CA HIS A 104 -19.83 -2.56 -7.34
C HIS A 104 -18.97 -2.34 -6.07
N LEU A 105 -17.97 -1.44 -6.12
CA LEU A 105 -17.07 -1.18 -4.99
C LEU A 105 -17.84 -0.77 -3.72
N CYS A 106 -18.78 0.16 -3.87
CA CYS A 106 -19.68 0.55 -2.79
C CYS A 106 -20.54 -0.57 -2.22
N ALA A 107 -21.04 -1.51 -3.04
CA ALA A 107 -21.83 -2.64 -2.54
C ALA A 107 -21.01 -3.53 -1.59
N LEU A 108 -19.71 -3.70 -1.88
CA LEU A 108 -18.77 -4.42 -1.03
C LEU A 108 -18.41 -3.65 0.24
N SER A 109 -18.29 -2.34 0.16
CA SER A 109 -17.94 -1.48 1.28
C SER A 109 -19.07 -1.40 2.32
N THR A 110 -20.29 -1.15 1.87
CA THR A 110 -21.46 -0.96 2.76
C THR A 110 -22.22 -2.24 3.07
N GLY A 111 -22.04 -3.28 2.25
CA GLY A 111 -22.87 -4.49 2.31
C GLY A 111 -24.26 -4.32 1.68
N GLU A 112 -24.55 -3.17 1.07
CA GLU A 112 -25.83 -2.88 0.45
C GLU A 112 -25.83 -3.27 -1.03
N LEU A 113 -26.66 -4.25 -1.40
CA LEU A 113 -26.79 -4.71 -2.79
C LEU A 113 -27.41 -3.68 -3.74
N GLY A 114 -28.04 -2.62 -3.20
CA GLY A 114 -28.67 -1.55 -3.97
C GLY A 114 -27.69 -0.84 -4.92
N PHE A 115 -26.39 -0.82 -4.59
CA PHE A 115 -25.36 -0.20 -5.43
C PHE A 115 -25.02 -0.99 -6.69
N ASN A 116 -25.37 -2.28 -6.79
CA ASN A 116 -25.17 -3.06 -8.02
C ASN A 116 -26.08 -2.62 -9.17
N SER A 117 -27.06 -1.75 -8.91
CA SER A 117 -27.88 -1.12 -9.95
C SER A 117 -27.16 0.03 -10.67
N TYR A 118 -26.08 0.56 -10.10
CA TYR A 118 -25.25 1.58 -10.73
C TYR A 118 -24.16 0.94 -11.60
N PRO A 119 -23.79 1.56 -12.73
CA PRO A 119 -22.71 1.06 -13.56
C PRO A 119 -21.38 1.17 -12.80
N SER A 120 -20.69 0.04 -12.60
CA SER A 120 -19.35 0.04 -12.04
C SER A 120 -18.35 0.64 -13.02
N SER A 121 -17.32 1.31 -12.51
CA SER A 121 -16.29 1.84 -13.40
C SER A 121 -15.45 0.71 -14.00
N TRP A 122 -15.01 0.91 -15.24
CA TRP A 122 -14.15 -0.06 -15.96
C TRP A 122 -12.84 -0.40 -15.23
N TRP A 123 -12.34 0.52 -14.38
CA TRP A 123 -11.10 0.35 -13.65
C TRP A 123 -11.27 -0.35 -12.29
N ALA A 124 -12.50 -0.43 -11.77
CA ALA A 124 -12.80 -0.98 -10.44
C ALA A 124 -12.26 -2.41 -10.23
N PRO A 125 -12.35 -3.33 -11.22
CA PRO A 125 -11.78 -4.68 -11.11
C PRO A 125 -10.26 -4.71 -10.88
N PHE A 126 -9.53 -3.66 -11.24
CA PHE A 126 -8.07 -3.61 -11.07
C PHE A 126 -7.63 -3.06 -9.72
N TRP A 127 -8.54 -2.47 -8.94
CA TRP A 127 -8.19 -1.84 -7.67
C TRP A 127 -7.58 -2.83 -6.67
N GLY A 128 -8.30 -3.90 -6.34
CA GLY A 128 -7.84 -4.92 -5.40
C GLY A 128 -6.49 -5.54 -5.78
N PRO A 129 -6.31 -6.02 -7.04
CA PRO A 129 -5.03 -6.55 -7.51
C PRO A 129 -3.86 -5.56 -7.38
N MET A 130 -4.06 -4.29 -7.74
CA MET A 130 -3.01 -3.27 -7.63
C MET A 130 -2.61 -3.03 -6.18
N GLN A 131 -3.56 -2.94 -5.26
CA GLN A 131 -3.26 -2.79 -3.83
C GLN A 131 -2.52 -4.02 -3.29
N LEU A 132 -2.89 -5.23 -3.73
CA LEU A 132 -2.20 -6.45 -3.31
C LEU A 132 -0.75 -6.50 -3.79
N ILE A 133 -0.47 -6.04 -5.02
CA ILE A 133 0.91 -5.91 -5.53
C ILE A 133 1.70 -4.94 -4.65
N PHE A 134 1.14 -3.78 -4.31
CA PHE A 134 1.78 -2.82 -3.41
C PHE A 134 2.08 -3.45 -2.03
N VAL A 135 1.12 -4.17 -1.45
CA VAL A 135 1.30 -4.86 -0.17
C VAL A 135 2.41 -5.91 -0.25
N ALA A 136 2.45 -6.71 -1.32
CA ALA A 136 3.48 -7.73 -1.52
C ALA A 136 4.88 -7.12 -1.67
N VAL A 137 5.02 -6.05 -2.45
CA VAL A 137 6.29 -5.32 -2.62
C VAL A 137 6.76 -4.70 -1.31
N THR A 138 5.84 -4.11 -0.54
CA THR A 138 6.16 -3.52 0.76
C THR A 138 6.55 -4.59 1.78
N ALA A 139 5.85 -5.73 1.81
CA ALA A 139 6.21 -6.88 2.65
C ALA A 139 7.61 -7.42 2.29
N TRP A 140 7.92 -7.51 0.99
CA TRP A 140 9.25 -7.88 0.54
C TRP A 140 10.33 -6.90 1.01
N CYS A 141 10.05 -5.59 0.95
CA CYS A 141 10.94 -4.56 1.48
C CYS A 141 11.16 -4.75 3.00
N LEU A 142 10.10 -5.03 3.78
CA LEU A 142 10.23 -5.33 5.22
C LEU A 142 11.14 -6.51 5.49
N ILE A 143 10.98 -7.60 4.74
CA ILE A 143 11.82 -8.80 4.88
C ILE A 143 13.30 -8.42 4.69
N ARG A 144 13.62 -7.60 3.68
CA ARG A 144 15.00 -7.13 3.43
C ARG A 144 15.57 -6.26 4.55
N TYR A 145 14.73 -5.53 5.28
CA TYR A 145 15.15 -4.74 6.45
C TYR A 145 15.49 -5.61 7.66
N TRP A 146 14.65 -6.59 7.96
CA TRP A 146 14.79 -7.43 9.16
C TRP A 146 15.72 -8.62 8.96
N TRP A 147 15.64 -9.25 7.79
CA TRP A 147 16.50 -10.36 7.36
C TRP A 147 17.27 -9.98 6.10
N PRO A 148 18.24 -9.06 6.19
CA PRO A 148 19.14 -8.81 5.07
C PRO A 148 19.85 -10.12 4.74
N SER A 149 19.65 -10.65 3.53
CA SER A 149 20.41 -11.82 3.06
C SER A 149 21.90 -11.49 3.20
N SER A 150 22.59 -12.16 4.10
CA SER A 150 24.01 -11.95 4.38
C SER A 150 24.93 -12.52 3.30
N ASN A 151 24.39 -12.94 2.15
CA ASN A 151 25.12 -13.58 1.05
C ASN A 151 24.63 -13.07 -0.31
N CYS A 152 25.06 -11.86 -0.70
CA CYS A 152 25.35 -11.45 -2.08
C CYS A 152 26.48 -10.42 -2.02
#